data_AF-A0A6A3KRV9-F1
#
_entry.id   AF-A0A6A3KRV9-F1
#
_cell.length_a   1.000
_cell.length_b   1.000
_cell.length_c   1.000
_cell.angle_alpha   90.00
_cell.angle_beta   90.00
_cell.angle_gamma   90.00
#
_symmetry.space_group_name_H-M   'P 1'
#
loop_
_entity.id
_entity.type
_entity.pdbx_description
1 polymer ?
#
loop_
_entity_poly.entity_id
_entity_poly.type
_entity_poly.pdbx_seq_one_letter_code
_entity_poly.pdbx_strand_id
1 'polypeptide(L)'
;MRNKMMMLTGYCWVDGKLCYKPEALKAFGLLKMEEEDGSEFLVLRKLHWFKVPTVDLVVIGIVSYQCVEPCDERPCTGVVSFFDRSLGGQTGSNIVQPFRVRNKVSSSPSLKSLQAVKFQDMN
;
A
#
# COMPACT_ATOMS: atom_id res chain seq x y z
N MET A 1 12.48 -10.47 24.82
CA MET A 1 11.16 -9.82 24.73
C MET A 1 10.52 -10.18 23.40
N ARG A 2 9.57 -11.14 23.37
CA ARG A 2 8.84 -11.54 22.15
C ARG A 2 7.52 -10.78 22.11
N ASN A 3 7.42 -9.74 21.27
CA ASN A 3 6.16 -9.02 21.05
C ASN A 3 5.18 -9.92 20.25
N LYS A 4 3.88 -9.83 20.55
CA LYS A 4 2.76 -10.52 19.87
C LYS A 4 2.83 -10.47 18.33
N MET A 5 3.41 -9.42 17.76
CA MET A 5 3.63 -9.29 16.31
C MET A 5 4.62 -10.34 15.73
N MET A 6 5.64 -10.74 16.50
CA MET A 6 6.58 -11.81 16.10
C MET A 6 5.95 -13.21 16.10
N MET A 7 4.81 -13.38 16.80
CA MET A 7 4.09 -14.66 16.84
C MET A 7 3.18 -14.87 15.62
N LEU A 8 2.97 -13.86 14.77
CA LEU A 8 2.08 -13.96 13.60
C LEU A 8 2.72 -14.69 12.41
N THR A 9 3.87 -15.35 12.58
CA THR A 9 4.60 -16.15 11.56
C THR A 9 5.04 -15.45 10.28
N GLY A 10 4.55 -14.24 10.01
CA GLY A 10 4.79 -13.47 8.79
C GLY A 10 6.06 -12.62 8.76
N TYR A 11 6.86 -12.65 9.83
CA TYR A 11 8.12 -11.92 9.92
C TYR A 11 9.30 -12.87 10.06
N CYS A 12 10.48 -12.43 9.61
CA CYS A 12 11.76 -13.11 9.78
C CYS A 12 12.88 -12.10 10.07
N TRP A 13 13.96 -12.57 10.66
CA TRP A 13 15.20 -11.80 10.77
C TRP A 13 16.13 -12.19 9.62
N VAL A 14 16.62 -11.20 8.88
CA VAL A 14 17.63 -11.37 7.82
C VAL A 14 18.71 -10.33 8.05
N ASP A 15 19.97 -10.77 8.24
CA ASP A 15 21.12 -9.89 8.48
C ASP A 15 20.91 -8.83 9.57
N GLY A 16 20.27 -9.22 10.68
CA GLY A 16 19.97 -8.33 11.81
C GLY A 16 18.82 -7.34 11.56
N LYS A 17 18.11 -7.46 10.43
CA LYS A 17 16.95 -6.63 10.06
C LYS A 17 15.66 -7.44 10.15
N LEU A 18 14.59 -6.79 10.62
CA LEU A 18 13.26 -7.39 10.66
C LEU A 18 12.57 -7.21 9.31
N CYS A 19 12.20 -8.32 8.68
CA CYS A 19 11.59 -8.34 7.36
C CYS A 19 10.25 -9.09 7.40
N TYR A 20 9.35 -8.74 6.48
CA TYR A 20 8.19 -9.54 6.13
C TYR A 20 8.61 -10.71 5.24
N LYS A 21 8.08 -11.89 5.53
CA LYS A 21 8.24 -13.07 4.67
C LYS A 21 7.41 -12.94 3.39
N PRO A 22 7.79 -13.64 2.30
CA PRO A 22 7.00 -13.69 1.07
C PRO A 22 5.52 -14.04 1.29
N GLU A 23 5.21 -14.97 2.19
CA GLU A 23 3.84 -15.38 2.47
C GLU A 23 3.01 -14.25 3.09
N ALA A 24 3.64 -13.42 3.94
CA ALA A 24 2.99 -12.27 4.54
C ALA A 24 2.73 -11.17 3.51
N LEU A 25 3.72 -10.88 2.65
CA LEU A 25 3.56 -9.92 1.56
C LEU A 25 2.39 -10.31 0.65
N LYS A 26 2.31 -11.60 0.27
CA LYS A 26 1.19 -12.15 -0.51
C LYS A 26 -0.15 -11.99 0.22
N ALA A 27 -0.21 -12.33 1.51
CA ALA A 27 -1.42 -12.21 2.32
C ALA A 27 -1.92 -10.76 2.45
N PHE A 28 -1.01 -9.78 2.43
CA PHE A 28 -1.35 -8.35 2.44
C PHE A 28 -1.69 -7.79 1.05
N GLY A 29 -1.57 -8.59 0.00
CA GLY A 29 -1.78 -8.12 -1.37
C GLY A 29 -0.68 -7.17 -1.84
N LEU A 30 0.53 -7.30 -1.28
CA LEU A 30 1.72 -6.57 -1.71
C LEU A 30 2.41 -7.36 -2.83
N LEU A 31 2.58 -6.69 -3.96
CA LEU A 31 3.04 -7.25 -5.23
C LEU A 31 4.33 -6.59 -5.69
N LYS A 32 5.12 -7.32 -6.46
CA LYS A 32 6.30 -6.82 -7.16
C LYS A 32 5.87 -6.31 -8.53
N MET A 33 6.31 -5.12 -8.89
CA MET A 33 6.34 -4.65 -10.28
C MET A 33 7.78 -4.55 -10.74
N GLU A 34 8.04 -4.97 -11.97
CA GLU A 34 9.34 -4.84 -12.64
C GLU A 34 9.16 -4.05 -13.95
N GLU A 35 10.02 -3.05 -14.15
CA GLU A 35 10.11 -2.29 -15.40
C GLU A 35 11.15 -2.92 -16.35
N GLU A 36 11.18 -2.48 -17.61
CA GLU A 36 12.06 -3.03 -18.64
C GLU A 36 13.55 -2.89 -18.31
N ASP A 37 13.91 -1.90 -17.49
CA ASP A 37 15.26 -1.65 -17.01
C ASP A 37 15.66 -2.53 -15.81
N GLY A 38 14.75 -3.40 -15.34
CA GLY A 38 14.93 -4.25 -14.17
C GLY A 38 14.66 -3.55 -12.83
N SER A 39 14.20 -2.29 -12.84
CA SER A 39 13.82 -1.58 -11.62
C SER A 39 12.59 -2.24 -10.99
N GLU A 40 12.69 -2.54 -9.69
CA GLU A 40 11.63 -3.21 -8.93
C GLU A 40 10.89 -2.25 -8.01
N PHE A 41 9.58 -2.43 -7.93
CA PHE A 41 8.67 -1.57 -7.17
C PHE A 41 7.69 -2.38 -6.33
N LEU A 42 7.31 -1.81 -5.19
CA LEU A 42 6.25 -2.33 -4.33
C LEU A 42 4.90 -1.78 -4.80
N VAL A 43 3.96 -2.69 -5.08
CA VAL A 43 2.63 -2.38 -5.62
C VAL A 43 1.55 -2.95 -4.71
N LEU A 44 0.41 -2.27 -4.62
CA LEU A 44 -0.80 -2.82 -4.00
C LEU A 44 -2.04 -2.49 -4.82
N ARG A 45 -3.13 -3.21 -4.54
CA ARG A 45 -4.45 -2.90 -5.10
C ARG A 45 -5.18 -1.87 -4.25
N LYS A 46 -5.50 -0.71 -4.84
CA LYS A 46 -6.26 0.36 -4.20
C LYS A 46 -7.74 0.18 -4.52
N LEU A 47 -8.52 -0.20 -3.49
CA LEU A 47 -9.96 -0.39 -3.63
C LEU A 47 -10.70 0.94 -3.52
N HIS A 48 -11.66 1.16 -4.41
CA HIS A 48 -12.51 2.33 -4.45
C HIS A 48 -13.96 1.89 -4.18
N TRP A 49 -14.56 2.41 -3.10
CA TRP A 49 -15.85 1.93 -2.60
C TRP A 49 -17.03 2.20 -3.55
N PHE A 50 -16.95 3.25 -4.37
CA PHE A 50 -18.06 3.72 -5.20
C PHE A 50 -17.83 3.57 -6.70
N LYS A 51 -16.65 3.12 -7.13
CA LYS A 51 -16.30 2.92 -8.54
C LYS A 51 -15.20 1.89 -8.63
N VAL A 52 -15.36 0.86 -9.45
CA VAL A 52 -14.26 -0.06 -9.78
C VAL A 52 -13.42 0.60 -10.88
N PRO A 53 -12.18 1.04 -10.61
CA PRO A 53 -11.34 1.62 -11.64
C PRO A 53 -10.80 0.51 -12.56
N THR A 54 -10.58 0.83 -13.83
CA THR A 54 -9.94 -0.09 -14.78
C THR A 54 -8.48 -0.39 -14.41
N VAL A 55 -7.82 0.55 -13.74
CA VAL A 55 -6.45 0.41 -13.22
C VAL A 55 -6.50 0.69 -11.73
N ASP A 56 -6.34 -0.35 -10.92
CA ASP A 56 -6.41 -0.27 -9.46
C ASP A 56 -5.12 -0.71 -8.77
N LEU A 57 -4.09 -1.07 -9.52
CA LEU A 57 -2.74 -1.29 -9.00
C LEU A 57 -1.94 0.01 -8.98
N VAL A 58 -1.37 0.32 -7.81
CA VAL A 58 -0.58 1.52 -7.58
C VAL A 58 0.78 1.16 -7.00
N VAL A 59 1.83 1.79 -7.54
CA VAL A 59 3.17 1.74 -7.00
C VAL A 59 3.23 2.63 -5.76
N ILE A 60 3.79 2.11 -4.67
CA ILE A 60 3.90 2.80 -3.38
C ILE A 60 5.33 2.83 -2.81
N GLY A 61 6.28 2.16 -3.46
CA GLY A 61 7.67 2.19 -3.04
C GLY A 61 8.63 1.63 -4.08
N ILE A 62 9.90 2.01 -3.96
CA ILE A 62 11.02 1.51 -4.76
C ILE A 62 11.70 0.40 -3.95
N VAL A 63 11.96 -0.74 -4.60
CA VAL A 63 12.59 -1.87 -3.92
C VAL A 63 14.06 -1.93 -4.30
N SER A 64 14.92 -1.99 -3.28
CA SER A 64 16.36 -2.17 -3.44
C SER A 64 16.80 -3.34 -2.58
N TYR A 65 17.04 -4.49 -3.24
CA TYR A 65 17.32 -5.76 -2.57
C TYR A 65 16.18 -6.14 -1.60
N GLN A 66 16.40 -6.00 -0.29
CA GLN A 66 15.40 -6.29 0.74
C GLN A 66 14.70 -5.03 1.25
N CYS A 67 15.25 -3.84 0.99
CA CYS A 67 14.71 -2.58 1.50
C CYS A 67 13.63 -2.03 0.57
N VAL A 68 12.70 -1.26 1.14
CA VAL A 68 11.68 -0.53 0.38
C VAL A 68 11.74 0.94 0.78
N GLU A 69 11.99 1.80 -0.20
CA GLU A 69 11.92 3.25 -0.05
C GLU A 69 10.55 3.77 -0.44
N PRO A 70 9.96 4.72 0.30
CA PRO A 70 8.74 5.39 -0.14
C PRO A 70 8.98 6.18 -1.43
N CYS A 71 7.98 6.21 -2.30
CA CYS A 71 7.99 7.05 -3.49
C CYS A 71 6.63 7.73 -3.69
N ASP A 72 6.54 8.64 -4.66
CA ASP A 72 5.25 9.17 -5.08
C ASP A 72 4.37 8.05 -5.67
N GLU A 73 3.11 8.02 -5.26
CA GLU A 73 2.13 7.07 -5.80
C GLU A 73 1.98 7.27 -7.31
N ARG A 74 2.09 6.19 -8.09
CA ARG A 74 1.90 6.22 -9.54
C ARG A 74 1.18 4.96 -10.03
N PRO A 75 0.55 5.00 -11.23
CA PRO A 75 -0.02 3.82 -11.85
C PRO A 75 1.04 2.72 -12.04
N CYS A 76 0.62 1.47 -11.88
CA CYS A 76 1.43 0.32 -12.25
C CYS A 76 1.52 0.18 -13.78
N THR A 77 2.73 0.28 -14.34
CA THR A 77 2.99 0.21 -15.79
C THR A 77 3.83 -1.01 -16.20
N GLY A 78 4.43 -1.72 -15.25
CA GLY A 78 5.33 -2.84 -15.50
C GLY A 78 4.68 -4.21 -15.30
N VAL A 79 5.51 -5.25 -15.38
CA VAL A 79 5.07 -6.64 -15.19
C VAL A 79 4.90 -6.92 -13.70
N VAL A 80 3.73 -7.46 -13.33
CA VAL A 80 3.37 -7.71 -11.94
C VAL A 80 3.57 -9.17 -11.57
N SER A 81 4.21 -9.43 -10.45
CA SER A 81 4.44 -10.76 -9.89
C SER A 81 4.44 -10.72 -8.36
N PHE A 82 4.59 -11.88 -7.71
CA PHE A 82 4.80 -11.92 -6.27
C PHE A 82 6.28 -11.79 -5.92
N PHE A 83 6.57 -11.20 -4.76
CA PHE A 83 7.90 -11.33 -4.18
C PHE A 83 8.16 -12.79 -3.78
N ASP A 84 9.35 -13.26 -4.13
CA ASP A 84 9.94 -14.55 -3.76
C ASP A 84 10.91 -14.42 -2.58
N ARG A 85 11.22 -13.18 -2.18
CA ARG A 85 12.15 -12.83 -1.10
C ARG A 85 11.50 -11.99 -0.01
N SER A 86 12.15 -11.97 1.15
CA SER A 86 11.70 -11.19 2.29
C SER A 86 12.03 -9.71 2.10
N LEU A 87 11.10 -8.82 2.48
CA LEU A 87 11.28 -7.37 2.39
C LEU A 87 11.16 -6.70 3.75
N GLY A 88 12.02 -5.73 4.03
CA GLY A 88 12.00 -4.93 5.23
C GLY A 88 13.39 -4.43 5.58
N GLY A 89 13.59 -4.16 6.87
CA GLY A 89 14.82 -3.56 7.35
C GLY A 89 14.86 -2.04 7.19
N GLN A 90 15.78 -1.44 7.93
CA GLN A 90 15.90 0.00 8.05
C GLN A 90 16.66 0.55 6.84
N THR A 91 16.06 1.49 6.13
CA THR A 91 16.78 2.40 5.25
C THR A 91 17.78 3.16 6.10
N GLY A 92 19.04 3.25 5.66
CA GLY A 92 20.07 3.99 6.37
C GLY A 92 19.79 5.49 6.44
N SER A 93 18.93 5.91 7.37
CA SER A 93 18.97 7.19 8.08
C SER A 93 17.97 7.11 9.23
N ASN A 94 18.34 7.64 10.41
CA ASN A 94 17.49 7.70 11.60
C ASN A 94 16.26 8.64 11.44
N ILE A 95 15.84 8.93 10.22
CA ILE A 95 14.66 9.74 9.97
C ILE A 95 13.49 8.78 9.77
N VAL A 96 12.90 8.36 10.90
CA VAL A 96 11.48 7.99 10.89
C VAL A 96 10.73 9.28 10.55
N GLN A 97 10.63 9.61 9.26
CA GLN A 97 9.66 10.60 8.81
C GLN A 97 8.30 9.98 9.17
N PRO A 98 7.52 10.57 10.08
CA PRO A 98 6.16 10.11 10.27
C PRO A 98 5.46 10.26 8.92
N PHE A 99 5.11 9.13 8.30
CA PHE A 99 4.26 9.12 7.12
C PHE A 99 2.92 9.77 7.52
N ARG A 100 2.76 11.04 7.18
CA ARG A 100 1.50 11.74 7.47
C ARG A 100 0.52 11.33 6.38
N VAL A 101 -0.24 10.27 6.61
CA VAL A 101 -1.39 9.93 5.76
C VAL A 101 -2.36 11.10 5.82
N ARG A 102 -2.32 11.96 4.81
CA ARG A 102 -3.37 12.94 4.61
C ARG A 102 -4.52 12.19 3.96
N ASN A 103 -5.52 11.85 4.77
CA ASN A 103 -6.76 11.30 4.23
C ASN A 103 -7.32 12.33 3.21
N LYS A 104 -7.33 11.96 1.93
CA LYS A 104 -8.02 12.72 0.87
C LYS A 104 -9.53 12.47 1.03
N VAL A 105 -10.11 12.94 2.14
CA VAL A 105 -11.54 13.15 2.22
C VAL A 105 -11.82 14.34 1.31
N SER A 106 -12.41 14.10 0.14
CA SER A 106 -13.09 15.17 -0.58
C SER A 106 -14.03 15.83 0.43
N SER A 107 -13.92 17.14 0.62
CA SER A 107 -14.81 17.87 1.53
C SER A 107 -16.23 17.37 1.33
N SER A 108 -16.81 16.83 2.41
CA SER A 108 -18.18 16.32 2.39
C SER A 108 -19.07 17.34 1.69
N PRO A 109 -19.99 16.93 0.79
CA PRO A 109 -20.97 17.86 0.26
C PRO A 109 -21.62 18.55 1.45
N SER A 110 -21.62 19.88 1.45
CA SER A 110 -22.08 20.66 2.59
C SER A 110 -23.49 20.19 2.99
N LEU A 111 -23.78 20.13 4.29
CA LEU A 111 -25.10 19.76 4.83
C LEU A 111 -26.29 20.51 4.20
N LYS A 112 -26.03 21.62 3.48
CA LYS A 112 -27.02 22.37 2.70
C LYS A 112 -27.54 21.64 1.45
N SER A 113 -26.81 20.65 0.90
CA SER A 113 -27.25 19.92 -0.30
C SER A 113 -28.13 18.70 0.00
N LEU A 114 -28.32 18.34 1.27
CA LEU A 114 -29.16 17.20 1.69
C LEU A 114 -30.61 17.59 2.02
N GLN A 115 -31.00 18.86 1.86
CA GLN A 115 -32.39 19.31 2.10
C GLN A 115 -33.25 19.42 0.82
N ALA A 116 -32.79 18.93 -0.32
CA ALA A 116 -33.53 18.95 -1.58
C ALA A 116 -34.08 17.56 -1.97
N VAL A 117 -34.73 16.86 -1.05
CA VAL A 117 -35.71 15.83 -1.41
C VAL A 117 -36.95 16.09 -0.57
N LYS A 118 -37.79 17.01 -1.04
CA LYS A 118 -39.16 17.14 -0.54
C LYS A 118 -39.92 15.90 -0.97
N PHE A 119 -40.44 15.17 0.00
CA PHE A 119 -41.55 14.24 -0.19
C PHE A 119 -42.80 15.03 -0.61
N GLN A 120 -43.06 15.05 -1.91
CA GLN A 120 -44.36 15.27 -2.58
C GLN A 120 -44.22 14.35 -3.81
N ASP A 121 -44.98 13.28 -4.01
CA ASP A 121 -46.42 13.16 -3.97
C ASP A 121 -46.87 11.76 -3.52
N MET A 122 -47.79 11.72 -2.54
CA MET A 122 -48.79 10.66 -2.42
C MET A 122 -50.13 11.34 -2.63
N ASN A 123 -50.73 11.10 -3.79
CA ASN A 123 -52.18 10.99 -3.99
C ASN A 123 -52.42 10.20 -5.27
#